data_AF-A0A3E0CMC9-F1
#
_entry.id   AF-A0A3E0CMC9-F1
#
_cell.length_a   1.000
_cell.length_b   1.000
_cell.length_c   1.000
_cell.angle_alpha   90.00
_cell.angle_beta   90.00
_cell.angle_gamma   90.00
#
_symmetry.space_group_name_H-M   'P 1'
#
loop_
_entity.id
_entity.type
_entity.pdbx_description
1 polymer ?
#
loop_
_entity_poly.entity_id
_entity_poly.type
_entity_poly.pdbx_seq_one_letter_code
_entity_poly.pdbx_strand_id
1 'polypeptide(L)'
;MKTPADRFLALDAARLTADAYGNHAIDEFLAGRITRRDLLRYASVIGLSLVGGGVLNAPQARAQGAAGATNQTIRVAHLTPAGAVDPLTVTDAASLALLNQTGEFLIDDDGEKLVLKPALALSWKPNDKGDVWTFKLRPNVKFHDGQTFSAKDVVATFDRLADPASGSAALSVLKGVLSKGGAKVVDDHTVAFHLDAPNGNFPYYVSSDNYNAVILPANYAGGYEKSFIGTGPFKLEKYQAKVGASFVRNPDYWGDKALPQRVQFSFYADEQAQLLALQGHQADVMGTFTVQGGAGILNNPDYKAVGVKSSAHRQIHMRNDSPLFKDKRVRQALALSLDRDVLVRGLFKGRAQLGNDSPFAPVFPSSDAGVPQRKIDVAKAKQLLAQAGVPNGFDVTLTTEKYMEIPDLAVVVQNAAKAIGVRINLKVESQSLYYGAGTPGKSDWLDSPLGITDYGHRGVPNVFLNAPLTSTGTWNAAHFKNPQYDQLVAQFVAAIDLGSQRKISGQIQTLLLDETPIIIPFFYDQLIAMRKGVNGVRFTALAQLYFDRAVLSA
;
A
#
# COMPACT_ATOMS: atom_id res chain seq x y z
N MET A 1 -13.97 24.39 29.61
CA MET A 1 -13.50 23.03 29.97
C MET A 1 -14.07 22.69 31.34
N LYS A 2 -14.97 21.70 31.41
CA LYS A 2 -15.80 21.45 32.60
C LYS A 2 -15.41 20.17 33.38
N THR A 3 -14.51 19.31 32.89
CA THR A 3 -14.03 18.13 33.64
C THR A 3 -12.50 17.95 33.59
N PRO A 4 -11.89 17.22 34.55
CA PRO A 4 -10.47 16.85 34.50
C PRO A 4 -10.10 15.98 33.29
N ALA A 5 -11.01 15.11 32.84
CA ALA A 5 -10.81 14.24 31.67
C ALA A 5 -10.65 15.04 30.37
N ASP A 6 -11.44 16.11 30.21
CA ASP A 6 -11.32 17.02 29.05
C ASP A 6 -9.96 17.74 28.99
N ARG A 7 -9.32 17.95 30.16
CA ARG A 7 -8.01 18.61 30.25
C ARG A 7 -6.87 17.67 29.85
N PHE A 8 -6.97 16.39 30.19
CA PHE A 8 -5.97 15.39 29.78
C PHE A 8 -5.99 15.15 28.27
N LEU A 9 -7.18 14.99 27.67
CA LEU A 9 -7.33 14.78 26.23
C LEU A 9 -6.79 15.95 25.39
N ALA A 10 -6.94 17.19 25.88
CA ALA A 10 -6.43 18.38 25.20
C ALA A 10 -4.90 18.51 25.29
N LEU A 11 -4.28 18.08 26.40
CA LEU A 11 -2.84 18.11 26.57
C LEU A 11 -2.13 16.99 25.80
N ASP A 12 -2.74 15.81 25.71
CA ASP A 12 -2.20 14.73 24.87
C ASP A 12 -2.29 15.07 23.37
N ALA A 13 -3.35 15.75 22.94
CA ALA A 13 -3.43 16.31 21.60
C ALA A 13 -2.34 17.37 21.33
N ALA A 14 -1.99 18.18 22.34
CA ALA A 14 -0.91 19.16 22.24
C ALA A 14 0.49 18.52 22.21
N ARG A 15 0.69 17.37 22.88
CA ARG A 15 1.95 16.61 22.84
C ARG A 15 2.26 16.06 21.45
N LEU A 16 1.23 15.69 20.68
CA LEU A 16 1.39 15.13 19.33
C LEU A 16 1.96 16.13 18.32
N THR A 17 1.88 17.43 18.60
CA THR A 17 2.31 18.50 17.70
C THR A 17 3.41 19.38 18.29
N ALA A 18 3.79 19.16 19.55
CA ALA A 18 4.83 19.93 20.24
C ALA A 18 6.24 19.37 19.99
N ASP A 19 7.23 20.27 19.95
CA ASP A 19 8.64 19.91 19.97
C ASP A 19 9.10 19.50 21.39
N ALA A 20 10.40 19.22 21.56
CA ALA A 20 10.94 18.80 22.86
C ALA A 20 10.71 19.84 23.98
N TYR A 21 10.70 21.14 23.65
CA TYR A 21 10.48 22.21 24.62
C TYR A 21 9.01 22.37 24.97
N GLY A 22 8.11 22.22 23.99
CA GLY A 22 6.66 22.21 24.21
C GLY A 22 6.22 21.01 25.06
N ASN A 23 6.79 19.82 24.84
CA ASN A 23 6.54 18.65 25.68
C ASN A 23 7.04 18.85 27.12
N HIS A 24 8.24 19.42 27.28
CA HIS A 24 8.76 19.76 28.61
C HIS A 24 7.85 20.75 29.35
N ALA A 25 7.36 21.81 28.69
CA ALA A 25 6.45 22.76 29.30
C ALA A 25 5.09 22.12 29.71
N ILE A 26 4.58 21.18 28.91
CA ILE A 26 3.37 20.42 29.27
C ILE A 26 3.63 19.55 30.52
N ASP A 27 4.79 18.91 30.61
CA ASP A 27 5.16 18.07 31.76
C ASP A 27 5.34 18.89 33.05
N GLU A 28 5.96 20.06 32.96
CA GLU A 28 6.10 21.00 34.08
C GLU A 28 4.73 21.52 34.56
N PHE A 29 3.78 21.74 33.64
CA PHE A 29 2.42 22.15 33.98
C PHE A 29 1.63 21.02 34.66
N LEU A 30 1.72 19.78 34.14
CA LEU A 30 1.09 18.61 34.74
C LEU A 30 1.65 18.28 36.12
N ALA A 31 2.95 18.54 36.33
CA ALA A 31 3.60 18.41 37.63
C ALA A 31 3.32 19.58 38.59
N GLY A 32 2.54 20.59 38.18
CA GLY A 32 2.18 21.75 39.00
C GLY A 32 3.32 22.71 39.28
N ARG A 33 4.44 22.61 38.55
CA ARG A 33 5.64 23.45 38.73
C ARG A 33 5.56 24.77 38.00
N ILE A 34 4.74 24.86 36.95
CA ILE A 34 4.43 26.12 36.26
C ILE A 34 2.93 26.37 36.23
N THR A 35 2.53 27.63 36.22
CA THR A 35 1.10 27.98 36.19
C THR A 35 0.54 27.90 34.77
N ARG A 36 -0.79 27.87 34.63
CA ARG A 36 -1.45 27.95 33.31
C ARG A 36 -1.03 29.20 32.53
N ARG A 37 -0.76 30.31 33.22
CA ARG A 37 -0.29 31.57 32.63
C ARG A 37 1.12 31.42 32.07
N ASP A 38 1.98 30.65 32.74
CA ASP A 38 3.34 30.39 32.29
C ASP A 38 3.35 29.41 31.11
N LEU A 39 2.52 28.37 31.14
CA LEU A 39 2.33 27.47 30.00
C LEU A 39 1.88 28.23 28.73
N LEU A 40 0.97 29.18 28.85
CA LEU A 40 0.52 30.03 27.73
C LEU A 40 1.63 30.98 27.22
N ARG A 41 2.53 31.43 28.10
CA ARG A 41 3.72 32.21 27.71
C ARG A 41 4.71 31.35 26.95
N TYR A 42 4.98 30.12 27.41
CA TYR A 42 5.81 29.16 26.67
C TYR A 42 5.23 28.83 25.29
N ALA A 43 3.91 28.66 25.20
CA ALA A 43 3.22 28.45 23.93
C ALA A 43 3.40 29.63 22.94
N SER A 44 3.45 30.87 23.43
CA SER A 44 3.64 32.07 22.60
C SER A 44 5.08 32.26 22.08
N VAL A 45 6.08 31.69 22.75
CA VAL A 45 7.50 31.77 22.34
C VAL A 45 7.86 30.65 21.35
N ILE A 46 7.12 29.53 21.36
CA ILE A 46 7.40 28.32 20.57
C ILE A 46 6.39 28.13 19.41
N GLY A 47 5.43 29.04 19.24
CA GLY A 47 4.48 29.01 18.11
C GLY A 47 3.32 28.01 18.25
N LEU A 48 2.96 27.65 19.49
CA LEU A 48 1.78 26.82 19.79
C LEU A 48 0.52 27.70 19.84
N SER A 49 -0.34 27.60 18.82
CA SER A 49 -1.62 28.30 18.74
C SER A 49 -2.70 27.60 19.58
N LEU A 50 -2.77 27.90 20.88
CA LEU A 50 -3.87 27.49 21.76
C LEU A 50 -5.03 28.49 21.67
N VAL A 51 -6.07 28.15 20.91
CA VAL A 51 -7.31 28.93 20.81
C VAL A 51 -8.18 28.71 22.05
N GLY A 52 -8.47 29.77 22.81
CA GLY A 52 -9.27 29.69 24.04
C GLY A 52 -9.72 31.03 24.67
N GLY A 53 -10.32 31.91 23.85
CA GLY A 53 -11.37 32.94 24.10
C GLY A 53 -11.53 33.74 25.42
N GLY A 54 -11.69 35.08 25.28
CA GLY A 54 -12.60 35.87 26.13
C GLY A 54 -12.45 37.41 26.21
N VAL A 55 -13.16 38.13 25.33
CA VAL A 55 -13.85 39.44 25.52
C VAL A 55 -13.05 40.76 25.54
N LEU A 56 -13.16 41.55 24.45
CA LEU A 56 -13.50 42.99 24.45
C LEU A 56 -14.18 43.36 23.10
N ASN A 57 -15.22 44.18 23.18
CA ASN A 57 -16.25 44.45 22.16
C ASN A 57 -15.84 45.47 21.07
N ALA A 58 -16.21 45.21 19.81
CA ALA A 58 -16.77 46.18 18.85
C ALA A 58 -17.43 45.43 17.67
N PRO A 59 -18.62 45.84 17.18
CA PRO A 59 -19.36 45.10 16.16
C PRO A 59 -18.80 45.44 14.77
N GLN A 60 -17.75 44.75 14.36
CA GLN A 60 -17.49 44.56 12.94
C GLN A 60 -18.21 43.30 12.52
N ALA A 61 -19.26 43.47 11.73
CA ALA A 61 -19.88 42.41 10.96
C ALA A 61 -18.83 41.81 10.01
N ARG A 62 -18.01 40.89 10.54
CA ARG A 62 -17.35 39.88 9.72
C ARG A 62 -18.45 38.92 9.33
N ALA A 63 -18.89 39.08 8.09
CA ALA A 63 -19.61 38.05 7.38
C ALA A 63 -18.94 36.71 7.71
N GLN A 64 -19.65 35.87 8.45
CA GLN A 64 -19.39 34.44 8.41
C GLN A 64 -19.54 34.08 6.95
N GLY A 65 -18.41 33.94 6.27
CA GLY A 65 -18.36 33.20 5.03
C GLY A 65 -18.73 31.76 5.35
N ALA A 66 -20.03 31.50 5.46
CA ALA A 66 -20.60 30.32 4.84
C ALA A 66 -20.28 30.46 3.34
N ALA A 67 -19.02 30.23 2.96
CA ALA A 67 -18.69 29.80 1.63
C ALA A 67 -19.44 28.49 1.50
N GLY A 68 -20.57 28.55 0.80
CA GLY A 68 -21.55 27.47 0.77
C GLY A 68 -20.87 26.13 0.58
N ALA A 69 -21.13 25.20 1.49
CA ALA A 69 -21.06 23.80 1.15
C ALA A 69 -22.10 23.60 0.06
N THR A 70 -21.70 23.83 -1.19
CA THR A 70 -22.47 23.48 -2.37
C THR A 70 -22.77 21.98 -2.27
N ASN A 71 -23.85 21.54 -2.91
CA ASN A 71 -24.16 20.12 -3.13
C ASN A 71 -23.01 19.45 -3.94
N GLN A 72 -21.85 19.23 -3.32
CA GLN A 72 -20.62 18.97 -4.06
C GLN A 72 -20.64 17.54 -4.60
N THR A 73 -20.52 17.46 -5.92
CA THR A 73 -20.18 16.25 -6.66
C THR A 73 -18.69 16.29 -6.93
N ILE A 74 -17.95 15.28 -6.47
CA ILE A 74 -16.54 15.09 -6.85
C ILE A 74 -16.50 14.24 -8.11
N ARG A 75 -15.91 14.77 -9.19
CA ARG A 75 -15.79 14.05 -10.47
C ARG A 75 -14.43 13.38 -10.56
N VAL A 76 -14.42 12.09 -10.87
CA VAL A 76 -13.23 11.25 -10.90
C VAL A 76 -13.06 10.68 -12.30
N ALA A 77 -11.94 11.00 -12.94
CA ALA A 77 -11.48 10.29 -14.13
C ALA A 77 -10.68 9.07 -13.69
N HIS A 78 -11.11 7.88 -14.12
CA HIS A 78 -10.41 6.65 -13.80
C HIS A 78 -10.30 5.76 -15.04
N LEU A 79 -9.31 4.86 -15.07
CA LEU A 79 -9.26 3.80 -16.08
C LEU A 79 -10.54 2.95 -16.04
N THR A 80 -10.90 2.38 -17.18
CA THR A 80 -11.95 1.38 -17.28
C THR A 80 -11.56 0.13 -16.48
N PRO A 81 -12.45 -0.40 -15.60
CA PRO A 81 -12.24 -1.70 -14.98
C PRO A 81 -11.89 -2.80 -15.99
N ALA A 82 -10.89 -3.61 -15.67
CA ALA A 82 -10.42 -4.68 -16.57
C ALA A 82 -11.44 -5.83 -16.70
N GLY A 83 -12.30 -6.00 -15.69
CA GLY A 83 -13.35 -7.00 -15.63
C GLY A 83 -14.56 -6.52 -14.84
N ALA A 84 -15.39 -7.46 -14.40
CA ALA A 84 -16.51 -7.17 -13.50
C ALA A 84 -15.98 -6.72 -12.14
N VAL A 85 -16.62 -5.72 -11.55
CA VAL A 85 -16.28 -5.21 -10.22
C VAL A 85 -16.87 -6.15 -9.17
N ASP A 86 -16.05 -7.02 -8.60
CA ASP A 86 -16.44 -7.96 -7.53
C ASP A 86 -15.33 -8.03 -6.45
N PRO A 87 -15.63 -7.78 -5.16
CA PRO A 87 -14.66 -7.91 -4.09
C PRO A 87 -13.93 -9.26 -4.05
N LEU A 88 -14.56 -10.35 -4.50
CA LEU A 88 -13.97 -11.69 -4.47
C LEU A 88 -12.80 -11.84 -5.46
N THR A 89 -12.88 -11.21 -6.63
CA THR A 89 -12.00 -11.48 -7.78
C THR A 89 -11.26 -10.25 -8.31
N VAL A 90 -11.56 -9.05 -7.79
CA VAL A 90 -10.91 -7.80 -8.19
C VAL A 90 -9.39 -7.89 -8.07
N THR A 91 -8.69 -7.32 -9.05
CA THR A 91 -7.22 -7.21 -9.07
C THR A 91 -6.71 -5.88 -9.65
N ASP A 92 -7.59 -5.00 -10.11
CA ASP A 92 -7.25 -3.74 -10.78
C ASP A 92 -7.66 -2.49 -9.98
N ALA A 93 -6.86 -1.43 -10.08
CA ALA A 93 -7.05 -0.19 -9.33
C ALA A 93 -8.40 0.50 -9.57
N ALA A 94 -8.98 0.40 -10.77
CA ALA A 94 -10.24 1.05 -11.09
C ALA A 94 -11.41 0.43 -10.34
N SER A 95 -11.49 -0.90 -10.36
CA SER A 95 -12.44 -1.64 -9.55
C SER A 95 -12.27 -1.32 -8.07
N LEU A 96 -11.02 -1.28 -7.56
CA LEU A 96 -10.75 -0.92 -6.16
C LEU A 96 -11.27 0.47 -5.79
N ALA A 97 -11.03 1.49 -6.62
CA ALA A 97 -11.52 2.84 -6.37
C ALA A 97 -13.05 2.90 -6.23
N LEU A 98 -13.78 2.03 -6.95
CA LEU A 98 -15.24 1.91 -6.83
C LEU A 98 -15.66 1.16 -5.56
N LEU A 99 -15.00 0.04 -5.26
CA LEU A 99 -15.31 -0.80 -4.08
C LEU A 99 -15.26 0.01 -2.77
N ASN A 100 -14.23 0.85 -2.61
CA ASN A 100 -14.01 1.57 -1.35
C ASN A 100 -14.99 2.73 -1.11
N GLN A 101 -15.89 3.03 -2.06
CA GLN A 101 -16.97 3.99 -1.80
C GLN A 101 -18.07 3.37 -0.92
N THR A 102 -18.29 2.06 -1.06
CA THR A 102 -19.40 1.35 -0.42
C THR A 102 -18.94 0.26 0.55
N GLY A 103 -17.82 -0.39 0.27
CA GLY A 103 -17.24 -1.47 1.06
C GLY A 103 -16.39 -0.98 2.22
N GLU A 104 -16.40 -1.74 3.31
CA GLU A 104 -15.51 -1.53 4.46
C GLU A 104 -14.88 -2.86 4.90
N PHE A 105 -13.82 -2.74 5.69
CA PHE A 105 -12.99 -3.83 6.18
C PHE A 105 -13.08 -3.94 7.71
N LEU A 106 -12.57 -5.04 8.29
CA LEU A 106 -12.46 -5.12 9.76
C LEU A 106 -11.53 -4.03 10.30
N ILE A 107 -10.43 -3.78 9.60
CA ILE A 107 -9.39 -2.84 9.97
C ILE A 107 -9.05 -2.00 8.74
N ASP A 108 -8.77 -0.72 8.93
CA ASP A 108 -8.34 0.17 7.85
C ASP A 108 -6.84 0.48 8.00
N ASP A 109 -6.09 0.43 6.91
CA ASP A 109 -4.77 1.04 6.86
C ASP A 109 -4.91 2.55 6.69
N ASP A 110 -4.12 3.32 7.43
CA ASP A 110 -4.15 4.77 7.34
C ASP A 110 -3.66 5.33 6.00
N GLY A 111 -2.97 4.52 5.20
CA GLY A 111 -2.51 4.87 3.87
C GLY A 111 -1.27 5.78 3.85
N GLU A 112 -0.74 6.15 5.01
CA GLU A 112 0.44 7.02 5.12
C GLU A 112 1.64 6.29 5.77
N LYS A 113 1.39 5.51 6.82
CA LYS A 113 2.42 4.91 7.68
C LYS A 113 2.31 3.39 7.77
N LEU A 114 1.41 2.77 6.99
CA LEU A 114 1.06 1.35 7.09
C LEU A 114 0.63 0.98 8.52
N VAL A 115 -0.06 1.92 9.19
CA VAL A 115 -0.54 1.74 10.56
C VAL A 115 -2.01 1.41 10.52
N LEU A 116 -2.31 0.19 10.95
CA LEU A 116 -3.67 -0.33 11.07
C LEU A 116 -4.48 0.40 12.14
N LYS A 117 -5.71 0.77 11.79
CA LYS A 117 -6.67 1.51 12.62
C LYS A 117 -8.02 0.79 12.68
N PRO A 118 -8.75 0.89 13.81
CA PRO A 118 -10.09 0.32 13.92
C PRO A 118 -11.06 0.81 12.84
N ALA A 119 -11.83 -0.12 12.26
CA ALA A 119 -12.93 0.16 11.34
C ALA A 119 -14.21 -0.56 11.83
N LEU A 120 -14.62 -1.66 11.17
CA LEU A 120 -15.69 -2.52 11.64
C LEU A 120 -15.29 -3.34 12.88
N ALA A 121 -14.00 -3.60 13.08
CA ALA A 121 -13.45 -4.10 14.33
C ALA A 121 -12.92 -2.93 15.18
N LEU A 122 -13.31 -2.91 16.46
CA LEU A 122 -12.86 -1.95 17.47
C LEU A 122 -11.48 -2.29 18.04
N SER A 123 -11.15 -3.58 18.11
CA SER A 123 -9.86 -4.07 18.59
C SER A 123 -9.60 -5.50 18.13
N TRP A 124 -8.34 -5.91 18.19
CA TRP A 124 -7.89 -7.26 17.89
C TRP A 124 -6.71 -7.66 18.77
N LYS A 125 -6.57 -8.94 19.04
CA LYS A 125 -5.42 -9.49 19.78
C LYS A 125 -5.08 -10.92 19.35
N PRO A 126 -3.80 -11.29 19.29
CA PRO A 126 -3.38 -12.68 19.16
C PRO A 126 -3.49 -13.40 20.51
N ASN A 127 -3.47 -14.72 20.47
CA ASN A 127 -3.04 -15.55 21.60
C ASN A 127 -1.51 -15.61 21.68
N ASP A 128 -0.96 -16.28 22.70
CA ASP A 128 0.49 -16.34 22.93
C ASP A 128 1.28 -16.99 21.77
N LYS A 129 0.63 -17.84 20.97
CA LYS A 129 1.24 -18.52 19.82
C LYS A 129 1.13 -17.74 18.51
N GLY A 130 0.26 -16.73 18.43
CA GLY A 130 -0.03 -16.01 17.17
C GLY A 130 -0.82 -16.83 16.14
N ASP A 131 -1.41 -17.95 16.53
CA ASP A 131 -2.21 -18.84 15.68
C ASP A 131 -3.74 -18.68 15.89
N VAL A 132 -4.16 -17.91 16.90
CA VAL A 132 -5.55 -17.49 17.08
C VAL A 132 -5.63 -16.00 17.28
N TRP A 133 -6.44 -15.31 16.46
CA TRP A 133 -6.68 -13.87 16.58
C TRP A 133 -8.15 -13.58 16.89
N THR A 134 -8.41 -12.84 17.96
CA THR A 134 -9.77 -12.45 18.38
C THR A 134 -10.04 -10.99 18.07
N PHE A 135 -11.14 -10.71 17.38
CA PHE A 135 -11.58 -9.38 16.99
C PHE A 135 -12.89 -9.01 17.70
N LYS A 136 -12.96 -7.79 18.23
CA LYS A 136 -14.19 -7.20 18.78
C LYS A 136 -14.82 -6.29 17.74
N LEU A 137 -16.07 -6.53 17.40
CA LEU A 137 -16.78 -5.84 16.33
C LEU A 137 -17.56 -4.64 16.84
N ARG A 138 -17.75 -3.66 15.96
CA ARG A 138 -18.54 -2.47 16.22
C ARG A 138 -20.03 -2.82 16.28
N PRO A 139 -20.75 -2.44 17.35
CA PRO A 139 -22.21 -2.62 17.40
C PRO A 139 -22.92 -1.57 16.54
N ASN A 140 -24.19 -1.83 16.23
CA ASN A 140 -25.10 -0.88 15.56
C ASN A 140 -24.69 -0.46 14.13
N VAL A 141 -23.90 -1.27 13.44
CA VAL A 141 -23.60 -1.07 12.02
C VAL A 141 -24.69 -1.72 11.16
N LYS A 142 -25.07 -1.05 10.08
CA LYS A 142 -26.02 -1.57 9.09
C LYS A 142 -25.40 -1.60 7.70
N PHE A 143 -25.74 -2.64 6.95
CA PHE A 143 -25.55 -2.64 5.51
C PHE A 143 -26.50 -1.63 4.85
N HIS A 144 -26.19 -1.26 3.60
CA HIS A 144 -26.98 -0.26 2.87
C HIS A 144 -28.46 -0.62 2.66
N ASP A 145 -28.78 -1.91 2.69
CA ASP A 145 -30.13 -2.47 2.60
C ASP A 145 -30.87 -2.53 3.96
N GLY A 146 -30.22 -2.12 5.05
CA GLY A 146 -30.78 -2.09 6.40
C GLY A 146 -30.52 -3.35 7.24
N GLN A 147 -29.93 -4.41 6.68
CA GLN A 147 -29.50 -5.59 7.45
C GLN A 147 -28.46 -5.18 8.50
N THR A 148 -28.50 -5.80 9.68
CA THR A 148 -27.56 -5.51 10.77
C THR A 148 -26.28 -6.31 10.56
N PHE A 149 -25.12 -5.64 10.67
CA PHE A 149 -23.81 -6.28 10.62
C PHE A 149 -23.50 -7.05 11.91
N SER A 150 -22.94 -8.24 11.77
CA SER A 150 -22.60 -9.15 12.87
C SER A 150 -21.37 -10.02 12.56
N ALA A 151 -20.93 -10.79 13.56
CA ALA A 151 -19.87 -11.79 13.41
C ALA A 151 -20.15 -12.83 12.30
N LYS A 152 -21.42 -13.11 11.98
CA LYS A 152 -21.79 -14.08 10.93
C LYS A 152 -21.38 -13.59 9.54
N ASP A 153 -21.47 -12.28 9.28
CA ASP A 153 -21.11 -11.67 8.01
C ASP A 153 -19.59 -11.74 7.78
N VAL A 154 -18.83 -11.54 8.85
CA VAL A 154 -17.37 -11.70 8.85
C VAL A 154 -16.98 -13.15 8.52
N VAL A 155 -17.53 -14.11 9.26
CA VAL A 155 -17.22 -15.53 9.05
C VAL A 155 -17.59 -15.97 7.62
N ALA A 156 -18.79 -15.63 7.15
CA ALA A 156 -19.22 -15.98 5.79
C ALA A 156 -18.34 -15.33 4.71
N THR A 157 -17.88 -14.09 4.93
CA THR A 157 -16.95 -13.40 4.01
C THR A 157 -15.62 -14.13 3.94
N PHE A 158 -14.98 -14.42 5.08
CA PHE A 158 -13.67 -15.07 5.09
C PHE A 158 -13.71 -16.54 4.70
N ASP A 159 -14.80 -17.25 4.98
CA ASP A 159 -15.02 -18.60 4.44
C ASP A 159 -15.07 -18.59 2.92
N ARG A 160 -15.70 -17.57 2.31
CA ARG A 160 -15.72 -17.40 0.85
C ARG A 160 -14.33 -17.10 0.30
N LEU A 161 -13.57 -16.20 0.94
CA LEU A 161 -12.22 -15.83 0.51
C LEU A 161 -11.22 -16.98 0.65
N ALA A 162 -11.35 -17.79 1.70
CA ALA A 162 -10.45 -18.89 2.01
C ALA A 162 -10.83 -20.21 1.30
N ASP A 163 -11.98 -20.28 0.62
CA ASP A 163 -12.41 -21.47 -0.11
C ASP A 163 -11.61 -21.61 -1.42
N PRO A 164 -10.81 -22.68 -1.60
CA PRO A 164 -10.07 -22.91 -2.84
C PRO A 164 -10.96 -23.05 -4.09
N ALA A 165 -12.24 -23.40 -3.92
CA ALA A 165 -13.20 -23.54 -5.02
C ALA A 165 -13.91 -22.23 -5.39
N SER A 166 -13.70 -21.13 -4.64
CA SER A 166 -14.40 -19.86 -4.86
C SER A 166 -13.88 -19.04 -6.05
N GLY A 167 -12.66 -19.32 -6.51
CA GLY A 167 -11.95 -18.44 -7.45
C GLY A 167 -11.46 -17.13 -6.83
N SER A 168 -11.39 -17.02 -5.50
CA SER A 168 -10.96 -15.79 -4.82
C SER A 168 -9.52 -15.40 -5.16
N ALA A 169 -9.32 -14.13 -5.51
CA ALA A 169 -7.99 -13.54 -5.67
C ALA A 169 -7.20 -13.47 -4.33
N ALA A 170 -7.91 -13.45 -3.20
CA ALA A 170 -7.32 -13.44 -1.86
C ALA A 170 -6.59 -14.74 -1.51
N LEU A 171 -6.84 -15.84 -2.23
CA LEU A 171 -6.11 -17.11 -2.02
C LEU A 171 -4.60 -16.96 -2.22
N SER A 172 -4.17 -15.97 -3.02
CA SER A 172 -2.75 -15.63 -3.18
C SER A 172 -2.07 -15.23 -1.87
N VAL A 173 -2.83 -14.72 -0.89
CA VAL A 173 -2.33 -14.35 0.44
C VAL A 173 -2.87 -15.25 1.56
N LEU A 174 -4.07 -15.82 1.43
CA LEU A 174 -4.70 -16.63 2.49
C LEU A 174 -4.25 -18.09 2.50
N LYS A 175 -3.77 -18.64 1.37
CA LYS A 175 -3.37 -20.05 1.30
C LYS A 175 -2.21 -20.33 2.26
N GLY A 176 -2.42 -21.29 3.18
CA GLY A 176 -1.45 -21.62 4.23
C GLY A 176 -1.44 -20.63 5.40
N VAL A 177 -2.40 -19.70 5.45
CA VAL A 177 -2.61 -18.75 6.55
C VAL A 177 -3.98 -18.96 7.17
N LEU A 178 -5.05 -19.00 6.36
CA LEU A 178 -6.42 -19.19 6.82
C LEU A 178 -7.15 -20.11 5.85
N SER A 179 -7.58 -21.27 6.34
CA SER A 179 -8.46 -22.18 5.61
C SER A 179 -9.94 -21.86 5.81
N LYS A 180 -10.78 -22.28 4.85
CA LYS A 180 -12.25 -22.24 5.01
C LYS A 180 -12.67 -22.91 6.32
N GLY A 181 -13.54 -22.24 7.07
CA GLY A 181 -13.97 -22.64 8.40
C GLY A 181 -13.00 -22.21 9.52
N GLY A 182 -11.89 -21.55 9.22
CA GLY A 182 -10.95 -21.02 10.23
C GLY A 182 -11.51 -19.82 11.00
N ALA A 183 -12.45 -19.07 10.41
CA ALA A 183 -13.16 -17.99 11.09
C ALA A 183 -14.35 -18.56 11.89
N LYS A 184 -14.46 -18.19 13.17
CA LYS A 184 -15.47 -18.70 14.10
C LYS A 184 -16.22 -17.55 14.78
N VAL A 185 -17.54 -17.66 14.85
CA VAL A 185 -18.39 -16.81 15.69
C VAL A 185 -18.14 -17.20 17.15
N VAL A 186 -17.74 -16.24 17.98
CA VAL A 186 -17.69 -16.40 19.44
C VAL A 186 -18.98 -15.87 20.06
N ASP A 187 -19.39 -14.69 19.63
CA ASP A 187 -20.68 -14.05 19.90
C ASP A 187 -21.03 -13.09 18.75
N ASP A 188 -22.19 -12.41 18.80
CA ASP A 188 -22.66 -11.53 17.72
C ASP A 188 -21.69 -10.40 17.36
N HIS A 189 -20.80 -10.01 18.28
CA HIS A 189 -19.81 -8.95 18.11
C HIS A 189 -18.37 -9.41 18.35
N THR A 190 -18.11 -10.72 18.23
CA THR A 190 -16.77 -11.28 18.44
C THR A 190 -16.51 -12.42 17.46
N VAL A 191 -15.40 -12.31 16.73
CA VAL A 191 -14.92 -13.33 15.80
C VAL A 191 -13.53 -13.79 16.22
N ALA A 192 -13.29 -15.10 16.15
CA ALA A 192 -11.96 -15.69 16.31
C ALA A 192 -11.51 -16.30 14.99
N PHE A 193 -10.29 -15.99 14.56
CA PHE A 193 -9.63 -16.61 13.41
C PHE A 193 -8.60 -17.61 13.90
N HIS A 194 -8.77 -18.87 13.52
CA HIS A 194 -7.81 -19.94 13.74
C HIS A 194 -6.98 -20.12 12.47
N LEU A 195 -5.68 -19.83 12.57
CA LEU A 195 -4.76 -19.82 11.45
C LEU A 195 -4.17 -21.21 11.21
N ASP A 196 -3.76 -21.47 9.97
CA ASP A 196 -3.07 -22.71 9.60
C ASP A 196 -1.65 -22.78 10.23
N ALA A 197 -1.05 -21.62 10.48
CA ALA A 197 0.24 -21.44 11.14
C ALA A 197 0.30 -20.05 11.83
N PRO A 198 1.17 -19.88 12.85
CA PRO A 198 1.41 -18.57 13.45
C PRO A 198 1.74 -17.47 12.44
N ASN A 199 1.02 -16.36 12.50
CA ASN A 199 1.29 -15.19 11.66
C ASN A 199 1.07 -13.89 12.44
N GLY A 200 2.15 -13.23 12.81
CA GLY A 200 2.12 -11.96 13.55
C GLY A 200 1.52 -10.80 12.75
N ASN A 201 1.54 -10.90 11.43
CA ASN A 201 1.03 -9.89 10.52
C ASN A 201 -0.42 -10.16 10.06
N PHE A 202 -1.10 -11.16 10.64
CA PHE A 202 -2.47 -11.51 10.28
C PHE A 202 -3.47 -10.33 10.25
N PRO A 203 -3.39 -9.30 11.13
CA PRO A 203 -4.27 -8.14 11.03
C PRO A 203 -4.29 -7.45 9.65
N TYR A 204 -3.16 -7.47 8.92
CA TYR A 204 -3.08 -6.92 7.56
C TYR A 204 -3.83 -7.77 6.52
N TYR A 205 -4.04 -9.07 6.77
CA TYR A 205 -4.74 -9.97 5.86
C TYR A 205 -6.27 -9.82 5.93
N VAL A 206 -6.76 -9.16 6.97
CA VAL A 206 -8.18 -8.88 7.20
C VAL A 206 -8.50 -7.38 7.18
N SER A 207 -7.52 -6.55 6.84
CA SER A 207 -7.65 -5.10 6.72
C SER A 207 -7.91 -4.68 5.27
N SER A 208 -8.01 -3.36 5.06
CA SER A 208 -8.00 -2.76 3.71
C SER A 208 -6.77 -3.11 2.88
N ASP A 209 -5.68 -3.61 3.50
CA ASP A 209 -4.48 -4.09 2.79
C ASP A 209 -4.69 -5.41 2.03
N ASN A 210 -5.73 -6.15 2.39
CA ASN A 210 -6.29 -7.19 1.56
C ASN A 210 -7.58 -6.65 0.95
N TYR A 211 -7.47 -5.98 -0.19
CA TYR A 211 -8.60 -5.31 -0.83
C TYR A 211 -9.78 -6.25 -1.19
N ASN A 212 -9.57 -7.57 -1.21
CA ASN A 212 -10.64 -8.55 -1.39
C ASN A 212 -11.47 -8.78 -0.11
N ALA A 213 -11.00 -8.33 1.06
CA ALA A 213 -11.60 -8.55 2.37
C ALA A 213 -12.72 -7.57 2.74
N VAL A 214 -13.37 -6.96 1.73
CA VAL A 214 -14.60 -6.17 1.95
C VAL A 214 -15.65 -7.07 2.60
N ILE A 215 -16.20 -6.62 3.73
CA ILE A 215 -17.21 -7.38 4.46
C ILE A 215 -18.55 -7.32 3.73
N LEU A 216 -19.10 -8.50 3.45
CA LEU A 216 -20.38 -8.67 2.75
C LEU A 216 -21.40 -9.34 3.67
N PRO A 217 -22.72 -9.11 3.44
CA PRO A 217 -23.76 -9.84 4.15
C PRO A 217 -23.58 -11.35 4.04
N ALA A 218 -23.88 -12.08 5.11
CA ALA A 218 -23.76 -13.55 5.12
C ALA A 218 -24.61 -14.23 4.05
N ASN A 219 -25.73 -13.63 3.66
CA ASN A 219 -26.63 -14.09 2.60
C ASN A 219 -26.26 -13.56 1.20
N TYR A 220 -25.11 -12.89 1.03
CA TYR A 220 -24.66 -12.41 -0.27
C TYR A 220 -24.52 -13.56 -1.28
N ALA A 221 -25.25 -13.45 -2.39
CA ALA A 221 -25.41 -14.51 -3.39
C ALA A 221 -24.74 -14.16 -4.75
N GLY A 222 -23.82 -13.20 -4.77
CA GLY A 222 -23.15 -12.74 -6.00
C GLY A 222 -23.82 -11.54 -6.67
N GLY A 223 -23.26 -11.11 -7.80
CA GLY A 223 -23.79 -9.98 -8.57
C GLY A 223 -23.55 -8.63 -7.92
N TYR A 224 -22.33 -8.41 -7.40
CA TYR A 224 -21.94 -7.20 -6.67
C TYR A 224 -22.33 -5.91 -7.38
N GLU A 225 -22.09 -5.83 -8.69
CA GLU A 225 -22.32 -4.64 -9.52
C GLU A 225 -23.78 -4.14 -9.54
N LYS A 226 -24.75 -4.96 -9.11
CA LYS A 226 -26.16 -4.58 -9.03
C LYS A 226 -26.47 -3.63 -7.87
N SER A 227 -25.66 -3.66 -6.81
CA SER A 227 -25.95 -2.93 -5.58
C SER A 227 -24.73 -2.27 -4.95
N PHE A 228 -23.53 -2.81 -5.20
CA PHE A 228 -22.30 -2.50 -4.48
C PHE A 228 -22.52 -2.56 -2.95
N ILE A 229 -23.28 -3.56 -2.49
CA ILE A 229 -23.70 -3.70 -1.09
C ILE A 229 -22.50 -3.65 -0.14
N GLY A 230 -22.59 -2.81 0.89
CA GLY A 230 -21.60 -2.70 1.94
C GLY A 230 -22.13 -1.90 3.13
N THR A 231 -21.23 -1.47 4.02
CA THR A 231 -21.55 -0.67 5.21
C THR A 231 -21.03 0.76 5.13
N GLY A 232 -20.35 1.11 4.04
CA GLY A 232 -19.56 2.33 3.89
C GLY A 232 -20.33 3.65 3.72
N PRO A 233 -19.59 4.75 3.55
CA PRO A 233 -20.11 6.12 3.62
C PRO A 233 -20.91 6.56 2.39
N PHE A 234 -20.85 5.82 1.29
CA PHE A 234 -21.68 6.04 0.10
C PHE A 234 -22.49 4.79 -0.25
N LYS A 235 -23.58 4.99 -0.99
CA LYS A 235 -24.43 3.98 -1.62
C LYS A 235 -24.37 4.15 -3.13
N LEU A 236 -24.50 3.06 -3.89
CA LEU A 236 -24.62 3.16 -5.35
C LEU A 236 -25.88 3.93 -5.74
N GLU A 237 -25.74 4.90 -6.65
CA GLU A 237 -26.87 5.54 -7.33
C GLU A 237 -27.03 4.96 -8.75
N LYS A 238 -25.92 4.83 -9.49
CA LYS A 238 -25.94 4.25 -10.84
C LYS A 238 -24.61 3.59 -11.17
N TYR A 239 -24.65 2.43 -11.81
CA TYR A 239 -23.48 1.81 -12.44
C TYR A 239 -23.79 1.49 -13.90
N GLN A 240 -22.86 1.81 -14.79
CA GLN A 240 -22.90 1.39 -16.18
C GLN A 240 -21.52 0.88 -16.58
N ALA A 241 -21.45 -0.43 -16.82
CA ALA A 241 -20.22 -1.12 -17.19
C ALA A 241 -19.51 -0.39 -18.35
N LYS A 242 -18.19 -0.20 -18.20
CA LYS A 242 -17.32 0.50 -19.17
C LYS A 242 -17.66 1.98 -19.44
N VAL A 243 -18.62 2.58 -18.74
CA VAL A 243 -18.98 4.00 -18.87
C VAL A 243 -18.66 4.77 -17.59
N GLY A 244 -19.15 4.32 -16.44
CA GLY A 244 -18.92 5.01 -15.17
C GLY A 244 -19.82 4.54 -14.04
N ALA A 245 -19.68 5.20 -12.89
CA ALA A 245 -20.46 4.92 -11.68
C ALA A 245 -20.75 6.21 -10.91
N SER A 246 -21.92 6.32 -10.30
CA SER A 246 -22.26 7.39 -9.37
C SER A 246 -22.62 6.81 -8.01
N PHE A 247 -22.10 7.43 -6.96
CA PHE A 247 -22.36 7.05 -5.57
C PHE A 247 -22.89 8.27 -4.82
N VAL A 248 -23.94 8.08 -4.04
CA VAL A 248 -24.54 9.12 -3.21
C VAL A 248 -24.27 8.83 -1.75
N ARG A 249 -24.16 9.88 -0.95
CA ARG A 249 -23.90 9.78 0.48
C ARG A 249 -24.89 8.83 1.18
N ASN A 250 -24.38 7.92 2.00
CA ASN A 250 -25.17 7.09 2.89
C ASN A 250 -25.64 7.93 4.10
N PRO A 251 -26.95 8.21 4.26
CA PRO A 251 -27.43 8.99 5.39
C PRO A 251 -27.39 8.22 6.72
N ASP A 252 -27.35 6.88 6.66
CA ASP A 252 -27.39 5.97 7.81
C ASP A 252 -26.00 5.39 8.13
N TYR A 253 -24.93 6.02 7.62
CA TYR A 253 -23.58 5.58 7.90
C TYR A 253 -23.28 5.65 9.39
N TRP A 254 -22.65 4.62 9.93
CA TRP A 254 -22.37 4.51 11.36
C TRP A 254 -21.27 5.49 11.82
N GLY A 255 -20.41 5.92 10.89
CA GLY A 255 -19.33 6.86 11.13
C GLY A 255 -19.71 8.30 10.78
N ASP A 256 -18.70 9.14 10.58
CA ASP A 256 -18.93 10.52 10.17
C ASP A 256 -19.59 10.58 8.79
N LYS A 257 -20.68 11.34 8.71
CA LYS A 257 -21.38 11.60 7.45
C LYS A 257 -20.40 12.18 6.43
N ALA A 258 -20.33 11.56 5.25
CA ALA A 258 -19.45 12.05 4.17
C ALA A 258 -19.73 13.53 3.87
N LEU A 259 -18.72 14.29 3.48
CA LEU A 259 -18.82 15.70 3.13
C LEU A 259 -19.38 15.95 1.73
N PRO A 260 -18.98 15.23 0.66
CA PRO A 260 -19.62 15.39 -0.64
C PRO A 260 -20.96 14.67 -0.69
N GLN A 261 -21.88 15.16 -1.51
CA GLN A 261 -23.18 14.49 -1.71
C GLN A 261 -23.09 13.35 -2.70
N ARG A 262 -22.21 13.50 -3.69
CA ARG A 262 -22.02 12.53 -4.75
C ARG A 262 -20.55 12.40 -5.11
N VAL A 263 -20.15 11.20 -5.49
CA VAL A 263 -18.90 10.92 -6.21
C VAL A 263 -19.29 10.35 -7.56
N GLN A 264 -18.77 10.93 -8.64
CA GLN A 264 -19.06 10.53 -10.01
C GLN A 264 -17.79 10.06 -10.69
N PHE A 265 -17.72 8.79 -11.03
CA PHE A 265 -16.65 8.21 -11.83
C PHE A 265 -17.03 8.21 -13.31
N SER A 266 -16.07 8.58 -14.14
CA SER A 266 -16.09 8.41 -15.59
C SER A 266 -14.91 7.54 -16.00
N PHE A 267 -15.16 6.53 -16.85
CA PHE A 267 -14.14 5.57 -17.26
C PHE A 267 -13.47 5.98 -18.57
N TYR A 268 -12.16 5.80 -18.62
CA TYR A 268 -11.30 6.16 -19.75
C TYR A 268 -10.46 4.95 -20.19
N ALA A 269 -10.05 4.93 -21.46
CA ALA A 269 -9.29 3.83 -22.02
C ALA A 269 -7.80 3.83 -21.60
N ASP A 270 -7.24 5.00 -21.30
CA ASP A 270 -5.82 5.16 -20.99
C ASP A 270 -5.52 6.35 -20.05
N GLU A 271 -4.27 6.47 -19.62
CA GLU A 271 -3.76 7.53 -18.74
C GLU A 271 -3.86 8.92 -19.39
N GLN A 272 -3.60 9.03 -20.70
CA GLN A 272 -3.62 10.31 -21.41
C GLN A 272 -5.03 10.90 -21.49
N ALA A 273 -6.05 10.06 -21.71
CA ALA A 273 -7.44 10.48 -21.74
C ALA A 273 -7.93 10.99 -20.38
N GLN A 274 -7.52 10.35 -19.27
CA GLN A 274 -7.80 10.85 -17.92
C GLN A 274 -7.12 12.19 -17.67
N LEU A 275 -5.86 12.34 -18.09
CA LEU A 275 -5.11 13.59 -17.97
C LEU A 275 -5.82 14.73 -18.70
N LEU A 276 -6.27 14.49 -19.94
CA LEU A 276 -7.03 15.47 -20.73
C LEU A 276 -8.36 15.82 -20.07
N ALA A 277 -9.06 14.85 -19.45
CA ALA A 277 -10.30 15.12 -18.72
C ALA A 277 -10.07 15.99 -17.47
N LEU A 278 -8.98 15.76 -16.75
CA LEU A 278 -8.57 16.60 -15.62
C LEU A 278 -8.21 18.01 -16.10
N GLN A 279 -7.44 18.13 -17.20
CA GLN A 279 -7.03 19.41 -17.79
C GLN A 279 -8.19 20.22 -18.36
N GLY A 280 -9.17 19.54 -18.97
CA GLY A 280 -10.41 20.14 -19.47
C GLY A 280 -11.45 20.42 -18.39
N HIS A 281 -11.11 20.28 -17.10
CA HIS A 281 -12.03 20.43 -15.97
C HIS A 281 -13.29 19.55 -16.04
N GLN A 282 -13.24 18.45 -16.78
CA GLN A 282 -14.29 17.43 -16.82
C GLN A 282 -14.21 16.51 -15.59
N ALA A 283 -13.01 16.37 -15.01
CA ALA A 283 -12.75 15.71 -13.74
C ALA A 283 -12.10 16.67 -12.73
N ASP A 284 -12.27 16.36 -11.45
CA ASP A 284 -11.62 17.06 -10.33
C ASP A 284 -10.46 16.24 -9.76
N VAL A 285 -10.53 14.91 -9.90
CA VAL A 285 -9.51 13.93 -9.49
C VAL A 285 -9.27 12.95 -10.63
N MET A 286 -8.01 12.56 -10.82
CA MET A 286 -7.56 11.52 -11.73
C MET A 286 -7.02 10.35 -10.90
N GLY A 287 -7.31 9.13 -11.35
CA GLY A 287 -6.76 7.90 -10.77
C GLY A 287 -5.24 7.79 -10.88
N THR A 288 -4.71 6.60 -10.60
CA THR A 288 -3.27 6.38 -10.55
C THR A 288 -2.58 6.67 -11.88
N PHE A 289 -1.41 7.29 -11.84
CA PHE A 289 -0.64 7.65 -13.04
C PHE A 289 0.88 7.49 -12.85
N THR A 290 1.62 7.39 -13.95
CA THR A 290 3.09 7.26 -13.93
C THR A 290 3.80 8.62 -13.95
N VAL A 291 5.03 8.73 -13.44
CA VAL A 291 5.79 10.01 -13.48
C VAL A 291 5.92 10.55 -14.91
N GLN A 292 6.05 9.65 -15.89
CA GLN A 292 6.16 9.91 -17.31
C GLN A 292 4.83 10.42 -17.86
N GLY A 293 3.72 9.69 -17.67
CA GLY A 293 2.43 10.08 -18.23
C GLY A 293 1.77 11.26 -17.52
N GLY A 294 2.19 11.59 -16.29
CA GLY A 294 1.78 12.82 -15.61
C GLY A 294 2.69 14.04 -15.84
N ALA A 295 3.67 13.98 -16.74
CA ALA A 295 4.66 15.05 -16.90
C ALA A 295 4.05 16.45 -17.13
N GLY A 296 2.87 16.54 -17.76
CA GLY A 296 2.15 17.79 -18.01
C GLY A 296 1.47 18.43 -16.79
N ILE A 297 1.32 17.69 -15.67
CA ILE A 297 0.65 18.16 -14.45
C ILE A 297 1.54 18.17 -13.21
N LEU A 298 2.63 17.40 -13.19
CA LEU A 298 3.52 17.31 -12.02
C LEU A 298 4.09 18.65 -11.55
N ASN A 299 4.31 19.59 -12.48
CA ASN A 299 4.87 20.92 -12.20
C ASN A 299 3.87 22.05 -12.46
N ASN A 300 2.60 21.73 -12.73
CA ASN A 300 1.59 22.73 -13.02
C ASN A 300 0.89 23.17 -11.71
N PRO A 301 0.90 24.47 -11.35
CA PRO A 301 0.36 24.95 -10.07
C PRO A 301 -1.17 24.87 -9.94
N ASP A 302 -1.90 24.55 -11.02
CA ASP A 302 -3.35 24.35 -11.03
C ASP A 302 -3.76 22.95 -10.54
N TYR A 303 -2.78 22.04 -10.42
CA TYR A 303 -2.98 20.67 -9.98
C TYR A 303 -2.12 20.36 -8.75
N LYS A 304 -2.60 19.40 -7.96
CA LYS A 304 -1.85 18.75 -6.90
C LYS A 304 -1.58 17.33 -7.35
N ALA A 305 -0.31 17.00 -7.57
CA ALA A 305 0.13 15.61 -7.63
C ALA A 305 0.41 15.15 -6.20
N VAL A 306 -0.39 14.20 -5.70
CA VAL A 306 -0.24 13.60 -4.38
C VAL A 306 0.40 12.24 -4.56
N GLY A 307 1.43 11.97 -3.78
CA GLY A 307 2.12 10.69 -3.76
C GLY A 307 2.07 10.04 -2.39
N VAL A 308 1.87 8.72 -2.37
CA VAL A 308 2.05 7.90 -1.18
C VAL A 308 3.21 6.94 -1.43
N LYS A 309 4.10 6.86 -0.45
CA LYS A 309 5.22 5.92 -0.48
C LYS A 309 4.66 4.51 -0.47
N SER A 310 5.30 3.60 -1.20
CA SER A 310 4.80 2.24 -1.34
C SER A 310 5.92 1.21 -1.26
N SER A 311 5.59 -0.05 -0.97
CA SER A 311 6.44 -1.21 -1.20
C SER A 311 6.45 -1.72 -2.64
N ALA A 312 5.76 -1.05 -3.58
CA ALA A 312 5.74 -1.48 -4.96
C ALA A 312 7.12 -1.26 -5.57
N HIS A 313 7.62 -2.27 -6.30
CA HIS A 313 8.98 -2.28 -6.81
C HIS A 313 9.10 -3.09 -8.08
N ARG A 314 10.27 -2.99 -8.71
CA ARG A 314 10.70 -3.87 -9.79
C ARG A 314 11.79 -4.78 -9.24
N GLN A 315 11.58 -6.09 -9.36
CA GLN A 315 12.56 -7.06 -8.96
C GLN A 315 13.32 -7.53 -10.19
N ILE A 316 14.63 -7.36 -10.18
CA ILE A 316 15.50 -7.96 -11.18
C ILE A 316 15.95 -9.31 -10.61
N HIS A 317 15.53 -10.43 -11.21
CA HIS A 317 15.96 -11.76 -10.78
C HIS A 317 17.14 -12.27 -11.60
N MET A 318 17.99 -13.07 -10.96
CA MET A 318 19.09 -13.78 -11.61
C MET A 318 18.99 -15.25 -11.24
N ARG A 319 18.94 -16.16 -12.21
CA ARG A 319 18.78 -17.60 -11.94
C ARG A 319 20.02 -18.20 -11.28
N ASN A 320 19.94 -18.50 -9.99
CA ASN A 320 21.04 -19.06 -9.20
C ASN A 320 21.46 -20.48 -9.62
N ASP A 321 20.64 -21.18 -10.38
CA ASP A 321 20.96 -22.49 -10.96
C ASP A 321 21.52 -22.39 -12.40
N SER A 322 21.52 -21.20 -13.00
CA SER A 322 22.13 -20.95 -14.30
C SER A 322 23.65 -20.91 -14.20
N PRO A 323 24.40 -21.45 -15.19
CA PRO A 323 25.85 -21.31 -15.24
C PRO A 323 26.35 -19.87 -15.14
N LEU A 324 25.57 -18.89 -15.63
CA LEU A 324 25.93 -17.47 -15.64
C LEU A 324 25.85 -16.81 -14.25
N PHE A 325 24.91 -17.25 -13.40
CA PHE A 325 24.61 -16.57 -12.13
C PHE A 325 24.76 -17.50 -10.91
N LYS A 326 25.29 -18.71 -11.08
CA LYS A 326 25.55 -19.65 -9.98
C LYS A 326 26.48 -19.08 -8.92
N ASP A 327 27.53 -18.38 -9.33
CA ASP A 327 28.45 -17.71 -8.42
C ASP A 327 27.86 -16.38 -7.93
N LYS A 328 27.69 -16.23 -6.61
CA LYS A 328 27.12 -15.01 -6.01
C LYS A 328 27.91 -13.75 -6.35
N ARG A 329 29.21 -13.85 -6.61
CA ARG A 329 30.07 -12.72 -6.97
C ARG A 329 29.64 -12.09 -8.31
N VAL A 330 29.12 -12.89 -9.25
CA VAL A 330 28.56 -12.37 -10.50
C VAL A 330 27.29 -11.56 -10.24
N ARG A 331 26.41 -12.07 -9.37
CA ARG A 331 25.16 -11.37 -9.00
C ARG A 331 25.44 -10.07 -8.25
N GLN A 332 26.35 -10.12 -7.27
CA GLN A 332 26.86 -8.95 -6.56
C GLN A 332 27.48 -7.91 -7.50
N ALA A 333 28.25 -8.34 -8.51
CA ALA A 333 28.85 -7.45 -9.49
C ALA A 333 27.79 -6.69 -10.30
N LEU A 334 26.73 -7.38 -10.75
CA LEU A 334 25.62 -6.72 -11.45
C LEU A 334 24.92 -5.69 -10.54
N ALA A 335 24.65 -6.05 -9.29
CA ALA A 335 24.03 -5.16 -8.32
C ALA A 335 24.87 -3.90 -7.99
N LEU A 336 26.20 -4.05 -7.99
CA LEU A 336 27.17 -2.97 -7.79
C LEU A 336 27.37 -2.10 -9.03
N SER A 337 26.89 -2.52 -10.21
CA SER A 337 26.95 -1.68 -11.42
C SER A 337 25.86 -0.59 -11.45
N LEU A 338 24.83 -0.72 -10.62
CA LEU A 338 23.65 0.15 -10.63
C LEU A 338 23.78 1.34 -9.68
N ASP A 339 23.64 2.54 -10.23
CA ASP A 339 23.47 3.78 -9.47
C ASP A 339 21.98 4.03 -9.19
N ARG A 340 21.57 3.70 -7.96
CA ARG A 340 20.17 3.78 -7.52
C ARG A 340 19.69 5.22 -7.36
N ASP A 341 20.57 6.14 -6.98
CA ASP A 341 20.26 7.57 -6.88
C ASP A 341 20.01 8.19 -8.26
N VAL A 342 20.79 7.80 -9.27
CA VAL A 342 20.57 8.19 -10.67
C VAL A 342 19.27 7.59 -11.20
N LEU A 343 19.00 6.31 -10.93
CA LEU A 343 17.75 5.64 -11.31
C LEU A 343 16.51 6.35 -10.76
N VAL A 344 16.48 6.63 -9.45
CA VAL A 344 15.35 7.31 -8.80
C VAL A 344 15.16 8.73 -9.33
N ARG A 345 16.24 9.49 -9.55
CA ARG A 345 16.13 10.83 -10.14
C ARG A 345 15.67 10.81 -11.59
N GLY A 346 16.22 9.90 -12.39
CA GLY A 346 15.96 9.81 -13.82
C GLY A 346 14.57 9.27 -14.15
N LEU A 347 14.19 8.13 -13.57
CA LEU A 347 12.93 7.45 -13.86
C LEU A 347 11.75 8.03 -13.07
N PHE A 348 11.97 8.47 -11.82
CA PHE A 348 10.87 8.86 -10.92
C PHE A 348 10.88 10.33 -10.52
N LYS A 349 11.85 11.13 -10.96
CA LYS A 349 11.99 12.54 -10.56
C LYS A 349 11.93 12.71 -9.03
N GLY A 350 12.54 11.78 -8.29
CA GLY A 350 12.56 11.75 -6.82
C GLY A 350 11.31 11.15 -6.14
N ARG A 351 10.34 10.62 -6.90
CA ARG A 351 9.11 9.97 -6.38
C ARG A 351 9.27 8.46 -6.22
N ALA A 352 10.39 8.09 -5.62
CA ALA A 352 10.71 6.71 -5.27
C ALA A 352 11.73 6.72 -4.14
N GLN A 353 11.69 5.69 -3.30
CA GLN A 353 12.69 5.42 -2.28
C GLN A 353 13.74 4.45 -2.84
N LEU A 354 14.98 4.57 -2.37
CA LEU A 354 16.05 3.65 -2.76
C LEU A 354 15.71 2.23 -2.28
N GLY A 355 15.95 1.26 -3.16
CA GLY A 355 15.93 -0.15 -2.79
C GLY A 355 17.30 -0.62 -2.31
N ASN A 356 17.33 -1.72 -1.57
CA ASN A 356 18.57 -2.30 -1.04
C ASN A 356 18.58 -3.83 -1.17
N ASP A 357 18.21 -4.30 -2.37
CA ASP A 357 18.23 -5.72 -2.80
C ASP A 357 17.57 -6.69 -1.82
N SER A 358 16.54 -6.21 -1.15
CA SER A 358 15.68 -6.97 -0.26
C SER A 358 14.27 -6.40 -0.34
N PRO A 359 13.22 -7.21 -0.12
CA PRO A 359 11.84 -6.76 -0.23
C PRO A 359 11.38 -5.92 0.97
N PHE A 360 12.28 -5.60 1.91
CA PHE A 360 12.02 -4.75 3.06
C PHE A 360 12.01 -3.28 2.64
N ALA A 361 10.89 -2.85 2.07
CA ALA A 361 10.66 -1.46 1.70
C ALA A 361 10.80 -0.53 2.91
N PRO A 362 11.34 0.70 2.75
CA PRO A 362 11.45 1.65 3.86
C PRO A 362 10.12 2.04 4.51
N VAL A 363 8.98 1.84 3.82
CA VAL A 363 7.64 2.06 4.38
C VAL A 363 7.25 1.03 5.43
N PHE A 364 7.81 -0.17 5.41
CA PHE A 364 7.44 -1.19 6.38
C PHE A 364 7.98 -0.84 7.76
N PRO A 365 7.13 -0.83 8.80
CA PRO A 365 7.60 -0.65 10.17
C PRO A 365 8.63 -1.71 10.57
N SER A 366 8.59 -2.90 9.96
CA SER A 366 9.48 -4.03 10.25
C SER A 366 10.84 -3.95 9.57
N SER A 367 11.08 -3.00 8.66
CA SER A 367 12.37 -2.88 7.97
C SER A 367 13.48 -2.41 8.92
N ASP A 368 14.66 -3.03 8.84
CA ASP A 368 15.84 -2.57 9.59
C ASP A 368 16.60 -1.52 8.76
N ALA A 369 16.59 -0.28 9.26
CA ALA A 369 17.31 0.84 8.67
C ALA A 369 18.82 0.84 8.99
N GLY A 370 19.29 -0.06 9.86
CA GLY A 370 20.70 -0.22 10.20
C GLY A 370 21.52 -0.97 9.14
N VAL A 371 20.86 -1.67 8.21
CA VAL A 371 21.54 -2.40 7.13
C VAL A 371 22.13 -1.40 6.12
N PRO A 372 23.45 -1.43 5.84
CA PRO A 372 24.07 -0.46 4.94
C PRO A 372 23.47 -0.48 3.53
N GLN A 373 23.23 0.71 2.99
CA GLN A 373 22.79 0.88 1.60
C GLN A 373 23.89 0.40 0.64
N ARG A 374 23.55 -0.50 -0.29
CA ARG A 374 24.40 -0.85 -1.42
C ARG A 374 24.55 0.35 -2.34
N LYS A 375 25.81 0.75 -2.56
CA LYS A 375 26.21 1.83 -3.45
C LYS A 375 26.86 1.26 -4.71
N ILE A 376 26.82 2.03 -5.79
CA ILE A 376 27.55 1.72 -7.01
C ILE A 376 29.05 1.60 -6.73
N ASP A 377 29.68 0.54 -7.23
CA ASP A 377 31.13 0.34 -7.22
C ASP A 377 31.55 -0.54 -8.41
N VAL A 378 31.78 0.11 -9.56
CA VAL A 378 32.15 -0.55 -10.81
C VAL A 378 33.51 -1.24 -10.71
N ALA A 379 34.46 -0.68 -9.94
CA ALA A 379 35.78 -1.27 -9.76
C ALA A 379 35.68 -2.59 -8.99
N LYS A 380 34.93 -2.60 -7.88
CA LYS A 380 34.67 -3.82 -7.13
C LYS A 380 33.88 -4.84 -7.94
N ALA A 381 32.89 -4.40 -8.72
CA ALA A 381 32.14 -5.28 -9.60
C ALA A 381 33.04 -6.02 -10.59
N LYS A 382 33.97 -5.32 -11.26
CA LYS A 382 34.97 -5.95 -12.15
C LYS A 382 35.89 -6.93 -11.41
N GLN A 383 36.32 -6.57 -10.20
CA GLN A 383 37.13 -7.45 -9.36
C GLN A 383 36.39 -8.76 -9.05
N LEU A 384 35.10 -8.67 -8.69
CA LEU A 384 34.27 -9.83 -8.39
C LEU A 384 34.07 -10.73 -9.62
N LEU A 385 33.85 -10.16 -10.80
CA LEU A 385 33.77 -10.93 -12.06
C LEU A 385 35.08 -11.66 -12.38
N ALA A 386 36.23 -11.01 -12.20
CA ALA A 386 37.53 -11.65 -12.37
C ALA A 386 37.73 -12.82 -11.39
N GLN A 387 37.36 -12.64 -10.12
CA GLN A 387 37.44 -13.69 -9.09
C GLN A 387 36.47 -14.86 -9.35
N ALA A 388 35.36 -14.59 -10.04
CA ALA A 388 34.40 -15.59 -10.50
C ALA A 388 34.83 -16.29 -11.81
N GLY A 389 35.99 -15.93 -12.38
CA GLY A 389 36.52 -16.54 -13.60
C GLY A 389 35.95 -15.98 -14.91
N VAL A 390 35.25 -14.84 -14.86
CA VAL A 390 34.63 -14.17 -16.02
C VAL A 390 35.11 -12.71 -16.16
N PRO A 391 36.43 -12.45 -16.23
CA PRO A 391 37.00 -11.08 -16.18
C PRO A 391 36.54 -10.17 -17.34
N ASN A 392 36.12 -10.75 -18.47
CA ASN A 392 35.64 -10.02 -19.65
C ASN A 392 34.10 -9.99 -19.75
N GLY A 393 33.41 -10.39 -18.69
CA GLY A 393 31.96 -10.57 -18.67
C GLY A 393 31.47 -11.67 -19.61
N PHE A 394 30.19 -11.61 -19.96
CA PHE A 394 29.48 -12.60 -20.76
C PHE A 394 28.25 -11.97 -21.42
N ASP A 395 27.63 -12.68 -22.35
CA ASP A 395 26.37 -12.32 -22.98
C ASP A 395 25.19 -12.96 -22.24
N VAL A 396 24.11 -12.22 -22.07
CA VAL A 396 22.88 -12.72 -21.42
C VAL A 396 21.65 -12.02 -21.99
N THR A 397 20.53 -12.73 -22.07
CA THR A 397 19.23 -12.13 -22.38
C THR A 397 18.54 -11.69 -21.10
N LEU A 398 18.10 -10.43 -21.04
CA LEU A 398 17.17 -9.93 -20.02
C LEU A 398 15.77 -9.96 -20.61
N THR A 399 14.90 -10.80 -20.05
CA THR A 399 13.50 -10.93 -20.46
C THR A 399 12.60 -10.14 -19.52
N THR A 400 11.71 -9.33 -20.06
CA THR A 400 10.83 -8.46 -19.28
C THR A 400 9.55 -8.13 -20.03
N GLU A 401 8.59 -7.51 -19.35
CA GLU A 401 7.33 -7.06 -19.92
C GLU A 401 7.30 -5.58 -20.32
N LYS A 402 6.35 -5.24 -21.21
CA LYS A 402 5.93 -3.88 -21.55
C LYS A 402 4.87 -3.43 -20.57
N TYR A 403 5.32 -2.91 -19.43
CA TYR A 403 4.46 -2.33 -18.39
C TYR A 403 5.15 -1.14 -17.73
N MET A 404 4.43 -0.01 -17.64
CA MET A 404 4.92 1.24 -17.05
C MET A 404 6.37 1.58 -17.47
N GLU A 405 7.27 1.84 -16.52
CA GLU A 405 8.67 2.22 -16.71
C GLU A 405 9.64 1.05 -16.88
N ILE A 406 9.16 -0.19 -16.87
CA ILE A 406 10.01 -1.39 -16.89
C ILE A 406 10.91 -1.48 -18.14
N PRO A 407 10.44 -1.16 -19.36
CA PRO A 407 11.31 -1.13 -20.54
C PRO A 407 12.46 -0.12 -20.40
N ASP A 408 12.20 1.05 -19.83
CA ASP A 408 13.24 2.07 -19.59
C ASP A 408 14.24 1.60 -18.53
N LEU A 409 13.75 0.95 -17.45
CA LEU A 409 14.61 0.32 -16.45
C LEU A 409 15.53 -0.74 -17.09
N ALA A 410 15.00 -1.57 -17.98
CA ALA A 410 15.78 -2.61 -18.66
C ALA A 410 16.92 -2.02 -19.51
N VAL A 411 16.68 -0.89 -20.18
CA VAL A 411 17.73 -0.13 -20.91
C VAL A 411 18.78 0.43 -19.94
N VAL A 412 18.38 0.95 -18.77
CA VAL A 412 19.34 1.42 -17.76
C VAL A 412 20.20 0.27 -17.24
N VAL A 413 19.59 -0.88 -16.92
CA VAL A 413 20.32 -2.08 -16.48
C VAL A 413 21.29 -2.57 -17.56
N GLN A 414 20.86 -2.62 -18.82
CA GLN A 414 21.74 -2.95 -19.96
C GLN A 414 22.95 -2.02 -20.03
N ASN A 415 22.73 -0.71 -19.90
CA ASN A 415 23.81 0.28 -19.98
C ASN A 415 24.77 0.21 -18.78
N ALA A 416 24.25 0.00 -17.56
CA ALA A 416 25.07 -0.20 -16.37
C ALA A 416 25.94 -1.47 -16.46
N ALA A 417 25.36 -2.58 -16.94
CA ALA A 417 26.05 -3.86 -17.10
C ALA A 417 27.22 -3.81 -18.09
N LYS A 418 27.14 -2.97 -19.14
CA LYS A 418 28.25 -2.75 -20.08
C LYS A 418 29.52 -2.27 -19.38
N ALA A 419 29.38 -1.44 -18.34
CA ALA A 419 30.52 -0.89 -17.60
C ALA A 419 31.38 -1.97 -16.92
N ILE A 420 30.81 -3.15 -16.67
CA ILE A 420 31.47 -4.32 -16.06
C ILE A 420 31.71 -5.45 -17.08
N GLY A 421 31.45 -5.22 -18.37
CA GLY A 421 31.69 -6.18 -19.45
C GLY A 421 30.53 -7.15 -19.73
N VAL A 422 29.42 -7.07 -19.00
CA VAL A 422 28.23 -7.91 -19.24
C VAL A 422 27.39 -7.30 -20.36
N ARG A 423 27.12 -8.09 -21.40
CA ARG A 423 26.39 -7.66 -22.61
C ARG A 423 24.98 -8.19 -22.56
N ILE A 424 24.02 -7.31 -22.30
CA ILE A 424 22.61 -7.68 -22.14
C ILE A 424 21.88 -7.50 -23.47
N ASN A 425 21.22 -8.54 -23.97
CA ASN A 425 20.22 -8.47 -25.04
C ASN A 425 18.83 -8.34 -24.42
N LEU A 426 18.05 -7.33 -24.81
CA LEU A 426 16.72 -7.08 -24.24
C LEU A 426 15.65 -7.85 -25.02
N LYS A 427 14.82 -8.61 -24.30
CA LYS A 427 13.59 -9.23 -24.80
C LYS A 427 12.40 -8.63 -24.04
N VAL A 428 11.72 -7.67 -24.66
CA VAL A 428 10.56 -6.98 -24.07
C VAL A 428 9.27 -7.53 -24.68
N GLU A 429 8.40 -8.08 -23.85
CA GLU A 429 7.21 -8.83 -24.25
C GLU A 429 5.90 -8.18 -23.77
N SER A 430 4.74 -8.64 -24.23
CA SER A 430 3.49 -8.30 -23.56
C SER A 430 3.40 -8.99 -22.19
N GLN A 431 2.65 -8.43 -21.23
CA GLN A 431 2.51 -9.05 -19.91
C GLN A 431 1.97 -10.49 -20.00
N SER A 432 0.99 -10.74 -20.88
CA SER A 432 0.41 -12.07 -21.08
C SER A 432 1.45 -13.11 -21.54
N LEU A 433 2.39 -12.71 -22.40
CA LEU A 433 3.46 -13.60 -22.85
C LEU A 433 4.51 -13.81 -21.75
N TYR A 434 4.93 -12.72 -21.12
CA TYR A 434 5.94 -12.73 -20.06
C TYR A 434 5.53 -13.62 -18.89
N TYR A 435 4.30 -13.45 -18.39
CA TYR A 435 3.78 -14.26 -17.28
C TYR A 435 3.40 -15.68 -17.73
N GLY A 436 2.91 -15.85 -18.95
CA GLY A 436 2.49 -17.15 -19.47
C GLY A 436 1.47 -17.82 -18.55
N ALA A 437 1.72 -19.09 -18.19
CA ALA A 437 0.87 -19.83 -17.25
C ALA A 437 1.26 -19.63 -15.78
N GLY A 438 2.22 -18.75 -15.46
CA GLY A 438 2.70 -18.53 -14.09
C GLY A 438 3.28 -19.78 -13.43
N THR A 439 3.80 -20.72 -14.24
CA THR A 439 4.39 -21.99 -13.78
C THR A 439 5.70 -22.25 -14.51
N PRO A 440 6.73 -22.82 -13.83
CA PRO A 440 8.01 -23.12 -14.46
C PRO A 440 7.86 -24.02 -15.69
N GLY A 441 8.65 -23.73 -16.73
CA GLY A 441 8.59 -24.36 -18.06
C GLY A 441 7.50 -23.82 -18.97
N LYS A 442 6.66 -22.89 -18.50
CA LYS A 442 5.54 -22.27 -19.23
C LYS A 442 5.43 -20.77 -18.94
N SER A 443 6.52 -20.14 -18.50
CA SER A 443 6.52 -18.75 -18.07
C SER A 443 7.91 -18.15 -18.26
N ASP A 444 8.05 -17.23 -19.22
CA ASP A 444 9.31 -16.55 -19.49
C ASP A 444 9.81 -15.75 -18.26
N TRP A 445 8.89 -15.27 -17.43
CA TRP A 445 9.18 -14.73 -16.11
C TRP A 445 9.97 -15.72 -15.25
N LEU A 446 9.42 -16.91 -15.00
CA LEU A 446 10.03 -17.90 -14.10
C LEU A 446 11.23 -18.63 -14.72
N ASP A 447 11.32 -18.68 -16.05
CA ASP A 447 12.30 -19.49 -16.76
C ASP A 447 13.56 -18.70 -17.20
N SER A 448 13.46 -17.37 -17.34
CA SER A 448 14.53 -16.52 -17.85
C SER A 448 15.77 -16.48 -16.95
N PRO A 449 17.00 -16.44 -17.52
CA PRO A 449 18.23 -16.39 -16.73
C PRO A 449 18.41 -15.06 -16.00
N LEU A 450 17.90 -13.98 -16.59
CA LEU A 450 17.85 -12.62 -16.07
C LEU A 450 16.53 -12.01 -16.52
N GLY A 451 15.82 -11.34 -15.62
CA GLY A 451 14.59 -10.65 -15.99
C GLY A 451 14.17 -9.60 -14.99
N ILE A 452 13.11 -8.86 -15.33
CA ILE A 452 12.52 -7.83 -14.47
C ILE A 452 11.03 -8.09 -14.36
N THR A 453 10.54 -8.15 -13.13
CA THR A 453 9.13 -8.42 -12.81
C THR A 453 8.56 -7.30 -11.96
N ASP A 454 7.30 -6.95 -12.22
CA ASP A 454 6.56 -6.01 -11.39
C ASP A 454 6.02 -6.64 -10.10
N TYR A 455 6.13 -5.92 -8.99
CA TYR A 455 5.46 -6.27 -7.73
C TYR A 455 4.70 -5.04 -7.22
N GLY A 456 3.38 -5.17 -7.10
CA GLY A 456 2.51 -4.14 -6.52
C GLY A 456 2.69 -3.98 -5.00
N HIS A 457 2.06 -2.95 -4.44
CA HIS A 457 2.12 -2.67 -3.01
C HIS A 457 1.53 -3.79 -2.14
N ARG A 458 2.06 -3.98 -0.93
CA ARG A 458 1.50 -4.80 0.15
C ARG A 458 1.73 -4.06 1.47
N GLY A 459 0.84 -4.23 2.45
CA GLY A 459 1.01 -3.65 3.79
C GLY A 459 2.12 -4.33 4.62
N VAL A 460 2.50 -5.56 4.28
CA VAL A 460 3.56 -6.34 4.92
C VAL A 460 4.41 -7.12 3.91
N PRO A 461 5.68 -7.43 4.21
CA PRO A 461 6.59 -8.06 3.26
C PRO A 461 6.36 -9.58 3.09
N ASN A 462 5.44 -10.19 3.85
CA ASN A 462 5.27 -11.65 3.92
C ASN A 462 5.16 -12.34 2.55
N VAL A 463 4.38 -11.79 1.62
CA VAL A 463 4.23 -12.36 0.28
C VAL A 463 5.55 -12.30 -0.49
N PHE A 464 6.26 -11.17 -0.42
CA PHE A 464 7.56 -10.98 -1.07
C PHE A 464 8.68 -11.80 -0.45
N LEU A 465 8.55 -12.19 0.82
CA LEU A 465 9.50 -13.09 1.46
C LEU A 465 9.22 -14.55 1.09
N ASN A 466 7.95 -14.95 1.04
CA ASN A 466 7.57 -16.34 0.80
C ASN A 466 7.59 -16.71 -0.68
N ALA A 467 6.73 -16.09 -1.48
CA ALA A 467 6.45 -16.57 -2.83
C ALA A 467 7.65 -16.46 -3.79
N PRO A 468 8.44 -15.37 -3.80
CA PRO A 468 9.52 -15.22 -4.77
C PRO A 468 10.92 -15.61 -4.26
N LEU A 469 11.10 -15.89 -2.96
CA LEU A 469 12.44 -16.06 -2.38
C LEU A 469 12.63 -17.31 -1.53
N THR A 470 11.58 -17.95 -1.03
CA THR A 470 11.77 -19.24 -0.34
C THR A 470 12.11 -20.35 -1.33
N SER A 471 12.82 -21.38 -0.86
CA SER A 471 13.26 -22.51 -1.70
C SER A 471 12.13 -23.25 -2.42
N THR A 472 10.89 -23.14 -1.93
CA THR A 472 9.68 -23.74 -2.49
C THR A 472 8.65 -22.70 -2.98
N GLY A 473 9.05 -21.44 -3.06
CA GLY A 473 8.17 -20.35 -3.47
C GLY A 473 7.71 -20.47 -4.93
N THR A 474 6.42 -20.26 -5.18
CA THR A 474 5.81 -20.42 -6.50
C THR A 474 6.22 -19.33 -7.50
N TRP A 475 6.74 -18.20 -7.02
CA TRP A 475 7.18 -17.06 -7.83
C TRP A 475 8.71 -16.91 -7.85
N ASN A 476 9.44 -17.95 -7.42
CA ASN A 476 10.90 -17.90 -7.24
C ASN A 476 11.64 -17.99 -8.58
N ALA A 477 11.54 -16.94 -9.39
CA ALA A 477 12.23 -16.80 -10.68
C ALA A 477 13.76 -16.83 -10.56
N ALA A 478 14.31 -16.47 -9.40
CA ALA A 478 15.74 -16.56 -9.13
C ALA A 478 16.23 -17.99 -8.86
N HIS A 479 15.32 -18.96 -8.66
CA HIS A 479 15.63 -20.32 -8.21
C HIS A 479 16.52 -20.32 -6.95
N PHE A 480 16.33 -19.33 -6.07
CA PHE A 480 17.10 -19.18 -4.85
C PHE A 480 16.75 -20.28 -3.87
N LYS A 481 17.76 -21.01 -3.39
CA LYS A 481 17.60 -22.07 -2.39
C LYS A 481 18.59 -21.83 -1.26
N ASN A 482 18.07 -21.48 -0.09
CA ASN A 482 18.89 -21.20 1.08
C ASN A 482 18.11 -21.57 2.36
N PRO A 483 18.48 -22.67 3.04
CA PRO A 483 17.77 -23.12 4.25
C PRO A 483 17.77 -22.09 5.39
N GLN A 484 18.83 -21.28 5.51
CA GLN A 484 18.89 -20.22 6.51
C GLN A 484 17.87 -19.11 6.19
N TYR A 485 17.74 -18.74 4.90
CA TYR A 485 16.70 -17.81 4.47
C TYR A 485 15.30 -18.34 4.80
N ASP A 486 15.00 -19.59 4.44
CA ASP A 486 13.70 -20.21 4.70
C ASP A 486 13.37 -20.22 6.20
N GLN A 487 14.34 -20.55 7.05
CA GLN A 487 14.18 -20.52 8.50
C GLN A 487 13.93 -19.10 9.04
N LEU A 488 14.67 -18.10 8.56
CA LEU A 488 14.49 -16.71 8.98
C LEU A 488 13.12 -16.17 8.55
N VAL A 489 12.64 -16.50 7.34
CA VAL A 489 11.30 -16.11 6.89
C VAL A 489 10.22 -16.75 7.75
N ALA A 490 10.34 -18.04 8.09
CA ALA A 490 9.39 -18.69 8.99
C ALA A 490 9.34 -18.01 10.38
N GLN A 491 10.50 -17.64 10.92
CA GLN A 491 10.58 -16.89 12.19
C GLN A 491 9.97 -15.49 12.07
N PHE A 492 10.24 -14.77 10.97
CA PHE A 492 9.69 -13.44 10.73
C PHE A 492 8.16 -13.46 10.68
N VAL A 493 7.59 -14.41 9.93
CA VAL A 493 6.14 -14.55 9.78
C VAL A 493 5.48 -14.86 11.13
N ALA A 494 6.09 -15.74 11.94
CA ALA A 494 5.55 -16.13 13.24
C ALA A 494 5.68 -15.05 14.34
N ALA A 495 6.59 -14.07 14.18
CA ALA A 495 6.85 -13.06 15.20
C ALA A 495 5.67 -12.08 15.37
N ILE A 496 5.09 -12.04 16.58
CA ILE A 496 3.90 -11.24 16.93
C ILE A 496 4.21 -9.79 17.35
N ASP A 497 5.49 -9.45 17.56
CA ASP A 497 5.92 -8.11 17.95
C ASP A 497 6.91 -7.50 16.95
N LEU A 498 6.83 -6.17 16.83
CA LEU A 498 7.62 -5.42 15.85
C LEU A 498 9.13 -5.44 16.14
N GLY A 499 9.54 -5.57 17.40
CA GLY A 499 10.95 -5.61 17.80
C GLY A 499 11.63 -6.88 17.28
N SER A 500 10.99 -8.02 17.49
CA SER A 500 11.42 -9.32 16.95
C SER A 500 11.44 -9.31 15.42
N GLN A 501 10.38 -8.77 14.79
CA GLN A 501 10.31 -8.64 13.32
C GLN A 501 11.48 -7.82 12.76
N ARG A 502 11.80 -6.66 13.36
CA ARG A 502 12.94 -5.81 12.94
C ARG A 502 14.29 -6.50 13.07
N LYS A 503 14.49 -7.25 14.16
CA LYS A 503 15.74 -7.99 14.36
C LYS A 503 15.94 -9.06 13.27
N ILE A 504 14.88 -9.80 12.96
CA ILE A 504 14.91 -10.87 11.96
C ILE A 504 15.02 -10.27 10.55
N SER A 505 14.34 -9.15 10.26
CA SER A 505 14.46 -8.47 8.97
C SER A 505 15.89 -8.01 8.70
N GLY A 506 16.60 -7.45 9.69
CA GLY A 506 18.03 -7.10 9.54
C GLY A 506 18.91 -8.29 9.17
N GLN A 507 18.64 -9.47 9.73
CA GLN A 507 19.32 -10.72 9.37
C GLN A 507 19.01 -11.14 7.93
N ILE A 508 17.74 -11.09 7.52
CA ILE A 508 17.31 -11.42 6.15
C ILE A 508 17.90 -10.44 5.14
N GLN A 509 17.81 -9.13 5.39
CA GLN A 509 18.34 -8.08 4.53
C GLN A 509 19.85 -8.25 4.34
N THR A 510 20.59 -8.54 5.41
CA THR A 510 22.04 -8.81 5.34
C THR A 510 22.35 -10.05 4.52
N LEU A 511 21.61 -11.15 4.73
CA LEU A 511 21.76 -12.38 3.95
C LEU A 511 21.46 -12.16 2.47
N LEU A 512 20.41 -11.42 2.13
CA LEU A 512 20.05 -11.11 0.74
C LEU A 512 21.06 -10.18 0.08
N LEU A 513 21.73 -9.29 0.81
CA LEU A 513 22.85 -8.54 0.27
C LEU A 513 24.05 -9.46 0.00
N ASP A 514 24.38 -10.39 0.89
CA ASP A 514 25.48 -11.32 0.62
C ASP A 514 25.17 -12.26 -0.56
N GLU A 515 23.99 -12.89 -0.58
CA GLU A 515 23.61 -13.84 -1.63
C GLU A 515 23.21 -13.14 -2.95
N THR A 516 22.58 -11.97 -2.89
CA THR A 516 22.07 -11.21 -4.05
C THR A 516 21.32 -12.08 -5.08
N PRO A 517 20.29 -12.86 -4.71
CA PRO A 517 19.50 -13.61 -5.70
C PRO A 517 18.65 -12.68 -6.58
N ILE A 518 18.36 -11.49 -6.06
CA ILE A 518 17.56 -10.45 -6.69
C ILE A 518 18.24 -9.10 -6.52
N ILE A 519 17.84 -8.13 -7.34
CA ILE A 519 18.16 -6.71 -7.17
C ILE A 519 16.84 -5.95 -7.12
N ILE A 520 16.69 -5.09 -6.13
CA ILE A 520 15.57 -4.16 -6.01
C ILE A 520 16.18 -2.76 -6.01
N PRO A 521 16.15 -2.04 -7.15
CA PRO A 521 16.80 -0.74 -7.26
C PRO A 521 16.03 0.37 -6.55
N PHE A 522 14.70 0.26 -6.47
CA PHE A 522 13.82 1.28 -5.91
C PHE A 522 12.49 0.70 -5.45
N PHE A 523 11.80 1.46 -4.61
CA PHE A 523 10.38 1.34 -4.29
C PHE A 523 9.68 2.62 -4.72
N TYR A 524 8.75 2.57 -5.67
CA TYR A 524 8.19 3.79 -6.27
C TYR A 524 6.94 4.28 -5.55
N ASP A 525 6.71 5.59 -5.56
CA ASP A 525 5.50 6.18 -4.99
C ASP A 525 4.31 5.90 -5.90
N GLN A 526 3.15 5.63 -5.31
CA GLN A 526 1.88 5.65 -6.03
C GLN A 526 1.41 7.10 -6.14
N LEU A 527 0.89 7.50 -7.30
CA LEU A 527 0.57 8.90 -7.58
C LEU A 527 -0.87 9.07 -8.03
N ILE A 528 -1.55 10.08 -7.51
CA ILE A 528 -2.80 10.62 -8.07
C ILE A 528 -2.71 12.11 -8.31
N ALA A 529 -3.59 12.62 -9.17
CA ALA A 529 -3.66 14.03 -9.44
C ALA A 529 -5.06 14.57 -9.16
N MET A 530 -5.11 15.80 -8.67
CA MET A 530 -6.37 16.50 -8.44
C MET A 530 -6.22 17.98 -8.75
N ARG A 531 -7.33 18.64 -9.04
CA ARG A 531 -7.35 20.11 -9.15
C ARG A 531 -6.96 20.73 -7.82
N LYS A 532 -6.32 21.91 -7.85
CA LYS A 532 -5.83 22.62 -6.66
C LYS A 532 -6.90 22.85 -5.58
N GLY A 533 -8.16 23.08 -5.97
CA GLY A 533 -9.27 23.29 -5.03
C GLY A 533 -9.73 22.02 -4.30
N VAL A 534 -9.32 20.84 -4.74
CA VAL A 534 -9.69 19.57 -4.09
C VAL A 534 -8.82 19.36 -2.85
N ASN A 535 -9.48 18.99 -1.74
CA ASN A 535 -8.86 18.64 -0.48
C ASN A 535 -9.63 17.46 0.16
N GLY A 536 -9.03 16.79 1.14
CA GLY A 536 -9.69 15.74 1.93
C GLY A 536 -9.89 14.41 1.18
N VAL A 537 -9.25 14.23 0.03
CA VAL A 537 -9.15 12.91 -0.63
C VAL A 537 -8.06 12.12 0.09
N ARG A 538 -8.42 10.95 0.63
CA ARG A 538 -7.46 9.98 1.16
C ARG A 538 -7.14 8.96 0.08
N PHE A 539 -5.86 8.64 -0.07
CA PHE A 539 -5.33 7.75 -1.08
C PHE A 539 -4.35 6.78 -0.41
N THR A 540 -4.41 5.51 -0.77
CA THR A 540 -3.51 4.48 -0.23
C THR A 540 -2.61 3.90 -1.30
N ALA A 541 -1.52 3.28 -0.88
CA ALA A 541 -0.57 2.64 -1.79
C ALA A 541 -1.14 1.40 -2.51
N LEU A 542 -2.31 0.90 -2.10
CA LEU A 542 -3.10 -0.09 -2.85
C LEU A 542 -3.96 0.50 -3.98
N ALA A 543 -3.79 1.79 -4.28
CA ALA A 543 -4.61 2.53 -5.23
C ALA A 543 -6.07 2.76 -4.79
N GLN A 544 -6.37 2.63 -3.50
CA GLN A 544 -7.70 2.91 -2.97
C GLN A 544 -7.91 4.42 -2.84
N LEU A 545 -9.09 4.90 -3.22
CA LEU A 545 -9.47 6.32 -3.16
C LEU A 545 -10.69 6.50 -2.28
N TYR A 546 -10.56 7.35 -1.26
CA TYR A 546 -11.63 7.65 -0.32
C TYR A 546 -11.99 9.13 -0.44
N PHE A 547 -13.28 9.38 -0.66
CA PHE A 547 -13.83 10.71 -0.90
C PHE A 547 -14.78 11.18 0.21
N ASP A 548 -14.91 10.42 1.29
CA ASP A 548 -15.83 10.72 2.40
C ASP A 548 -15.53 12.08 3.05
N ARG A 549 -14.27 12.53 3.03
CA ARG A 549 -13.88 13.88 3.50
C ARG A 549 -13.56 14.86 2.38
N ALA A 550 -13.79 14.48 1.11
CA ALA A 550 -13.41 15.30 -0.02
C ALA A 550 -14.27 16.57 -0.13
N VAL A 551 -13.60 17.69 -0.41
CA VAL A 551 -14.23 18.99 -0.68
C VAL A 551 -13.55 19.66 -1.86
N LEU A 552 -14.32 20.39 -2.64
CA LEU A 552 -13.87 21.26 -3.71
C LEU A 552 -14.10 22.71 -3.26
N SER A 553 -13.04 23.44 -2.97
CA SER A 553 -13.12 24.88 -2.73
C SER A 553 -13.44 25.62 -4.03
N ALA A 554 -14.21 26.71 -3.92
CA ALA A 554 -14.48 27.62 -5.03
C ALA A 554 -13.20 28.21 -5.62
#